data_AF-A0A2N4Z0T1-F1
#
_entry.id   AF-A0A2N4Z0T1-F1
#
_cell.length_a   1.000
_cell.length_b   1.000
_cell.length_c   1.000
_cell.angle_alpha   90.00
_cell.angle_beta   90.00
_cell.angle_gamma   90.00
#
_symmetry.space_group_name_H-M   'P 1'
#
loop_
_entity.id
_entity.type
_entity.pdbx_description
1 polymer ?
#
loop_
_entity_poly.entity_id
_entity_poly.type
_entity_poly.pdbx_seq_one_letter_code
_entity_poly.pdbx_strand_id
1 'polypeptide(L)'
;MNTSAVFESAGLSLRKVQQDYIEAAAGALTQDHKVALISAETGVGKTLGYLVPALLILLKNPEAKFVIATNSHALMHQIFRSDRPLLEQIAEQCGIKVTFSRLMGKANYVSLEKVRGLLLMDEFTDLDTVKVLEKLANWSKPLVEFEEEYGELPAQITPEMVTYSIWDDIQDIDDIRLNALSANFIVTTHAMVMVDCMCNHRILGDKENMYLIIDEADIFVDMLEVWKQRRFNLRELTSAFNEHIPRNGVHVIEQLMNDVTSIAGDLHFCSTPAAVALFDNSFNALSKVGREIKNEAARKAFFDCIYSWEMLGLSGGQKGVGVSNKRREPALIAVNPFIGMNVGRYCTQWRSALLTSATLSITSTPETGMEWLCKALGLTSDTISIRKIFSPDVYGSMKLTIAGADFPKVFNDPKEQIFSGQWLKAVVEQLSCIQGPALVLTASHYETRMIANQLGEVSQPVY
;
A
#
# COMPACT_ATOMS: atom_id res chain seq x y z
N MET A 1 22.62 2.23 26.65
CA MET A 1 22.79 0.85 26.15
C MET A 1 23.97 0.86 25.20
N ASN A 2 24.88 -0.11 25.28
CA ASN A 2 25.91 -0.30 24.26
C ASN A 2 25.29 -1.12 23.11
N THR A 3 24.81 -0.45 22.06
CA THR A 3 24.10 -1.08 20.94
C THR A 3 24.93 -2.20 20.29
N SER A 4 26.25 -2.02 20.16
CA SER A 4 27.14 -3.02 19.59
C SER A 4 27.17 -4.31 20.42
N ALA A 5 27.23 -4.22 21.74
CA ALA A 5 27.25 -5.38 22.63
C ALA A 5 25.95 -6.20 22.55
N VAL A 6 24.80 -5.53 22.35
CA VAL A 6 23.51 -6.22 22.21
C VAL A 6 23.36 -6.88 20.85
N PHE A 7 23.89 -6.27 19.79
CA PHE A 7 23.94 -6.91 18.47
C PHE A 7 24.85 -8.14 18.49
N GLU A 8 26.02 -8.04 19.11
CA GLU A 8 26.97 -9.16 19.24
C GLU A 8 26.38 -10.33 20.03
N SER A 9 25.66 -10.07 21.13
CA SER A 9 24.97 -11.14 21.89
C SER A 9 23.82 -11.78 21.10
N ALA A 10 23.28 -11.08 20.10
CA ALA A 10 22.32 -11.62 19.15
C ALA A 10 22.99 -12.34 17.95
N GLY A 11 24.32 -12.45 17.91
CA GLY A 11 25.06 -13.03 16.79
C GLY A 11 25.13 -12.14 15.56
N LEU A 12 24.87 -10.84 15.71
CA LEU A 12 24.87 -9.85 14.64
C LEU A 12 26.12 -8.97 14.72
N SER A 13 26.61 -8.51 13.56
CA SER A 13 27.67 -7.51 13.46
C SER A 13 27.08 -6.15 13.06
N LEU A 14 27.25 -5.13 13.91
CA LEU A 14 26.79 -3.78 13.63
C LEU A 14 27.77 -3.05 12.70
N ARG A 15 27.26 -2.50 11.59
CA ARG A 15 28.06 -1.66 10.66
C ARG A 15 28.02 -0.21 11.11
N LYS A 16 29.09 0.55 10.85
CA LYS A 16 29.17 1.97 11.25
C LYS A 16 27.99 2.80 10.73
N VAL A 17 27.67 2.70 9.43
CA VAL A 17 26.51 3.40 8.83
C VAL A 17 25.18 3.03 9.50
N GLN A 18 25.00 1.77 9.92
CA GLN A 18 23.79 1.32 10.61
C GLN A 18 23.73 1.89 12.03
N GLN A 19 24.86 1.93 12.73
CA GLN A 19 24.96 2.57 14.04
C GLN A 19 24.60 4.05 13.95
N ASP A 20 25.15 4.77 12.97
CA ASP A 20 24.89 6.20 12.77
C ASP A 20 23.40 6.45 12.45
N TYR A 21 22.77 5.57 11.68
CA TYR A 21 21.32 5.62 11.46
C TYR A 21 20.55 5.36 12.77
N ILE A 22 20.86 4.31 13.53
CA ILE A 22 20.19 4.03 14.82
C ILE A 22 20.29 5.24 15.77
N GLU A 23 21.47 5.86 15.88
CA GLU A 23 21.69 7.03 16.72
C GLU A 23 20.85 8.23 16.25
N ALA A 24 20.82 8.51 14.94
CA ALA A 24 20.02 9.59 14.38
C ALA A 24 18.51 9.35 14.55
N ALA A 25 18.03 8.13 14.31
CA ALA A 25 16.63 7.75 14.50
C ALA A 25 16.22 7.82 15.98
N ALA A 26 17.08 7.39 16.90
CA ALA A 26 16.82 7.51 18.34
C ALA A 26 16.76 8.97 18.79
N GLY A 27 17.67 9.82 18.32
CA GLY A 27 17.62 11.26 18.59
C GLY A 27 16.36 11.92 18.03
N ALA A 28 15.99 11.56 16.80
CA ALA A 28 14.80 12.05 16.12
C ALA A 28 13.49 11.68 16.84
N LEU A 29 13.32 10.40 17.20
CA LEU A 29 12.09 9.91 17.82
C LEU A 29 11.86 10.47 19.23
N THR A 30 12.87 11.07 19.87
CA THR A 30 12.67 11.79 21.15
C THR A 30 12.18 13.23 20.98
N GLN A 31 12.07 13.73 19.73
CA GLN A 31 11.52 15.05 19.44
C GLN A 31 10.00 14.98 19.28
N ASP A 32 9.31 15.51 20.28
CA ASP A 32 7.84 15.46 20.35
C ASP A 32 7.19 16.23 19.20
N HIS A 33 6.19 15.64 18.57
CA HIS A 33 5.38 16.25 17.50
C HIS A 33 6.20 16.70 16.28
N LYS A 34 7.37 16.08 16.05
CA LYS A 34 8.23 16.32 14.89
C LYS A 34 8.24 15.15 13.92
N VAL A 35 8.62 15.46 12.69
CA VAL A 35 8.79 14.48 11.61
C VAL A 35 10.27 14.40 11.23
N ALA A 36 10.85 13.22 11.32
CA ALA A 36 12.20 12.94 10.85
C ALA A 36 12.17 12.38 9.43
N LEU A 37 13.06 12.87 8.57
CA LEU A 37 13.21 12.40 7.20
C LEU A 37 14.59 11.76 7.04
N ILE A 38 14.63 10.44 6.84
CA ILE A 38 15.89 9.70 6.75
C ILE A 38 15.93 8.86 5.48
N SER A 39 16.81 9.21 4.54
CA SER A 39 17.15 8.35 3.42
C SER A 39 18.16 7.32 3.91
N ALA A 40 17.82 6.04 3.87
CA ALA A 40 18.73 4.96 4.24
C ALA A 40 18.76 3.96 3.10
N GLU A 41 19.85 3.97 2.33
CA GLU A 41 19.96 3.18 1.11
C GLU A 41 19.94 1.67 1.39
N THR A 42 19.67 0.89 0.35
CA THR A 42 19.65 -0.57 0.43
C THR A 42 20.97 -1.09 1.01
N GLY A 43 20.89 -2.00 1.97
CA GLY A 43 22.08 -2.57 2.63
C GLY A 43 22.54 -1.83 3.90
N VAL A 44 21.94 -0.70 4.28
CA VAL A 44 22.19 -0.06 5.60
C VAL A 44 21.62 -0.89 6.75
N GLY A 45 20.61 -1.73 6.48
CA GLY A 45 19.86 -2.46 7.52
C GLY A 45 18.77 -1.59 8.14
N LYS A 46 17.94 -0.99 7.26
CA LYS A 46 16.95 0.04 7.58
C LYS A 46 15.95 -0.39 8.65
N THR A 47 15.44 -1.62 8.53
CA THR A 47 14.42 -2.17 9.44
C THR A 47 14.91 -2.23 10.88
N LEU A 48 16.05 -2.86 11.14
CA LEU A 48 16.67 -2.80 12.47
C LEU A 48 17.09 -1.37 12.85
N GLY A 49 17.44 -0.55 11.87
CA GLY A 49 17.77 0.87 12.02
C GLY A 49 16.68 1.70 12.70
N TYR A 50 15.39 1.39 12.45
CA TYR A 50 14.27 2.04 13.15
C TYR A 50 13.66 1.20 14.29
N LEU A 51 13.76 -0.13 14.24
CA LEU A 51 13.22 -1.00 15.29
C LEU A 51 14.03 -0.93 16.60
N VAL A 52 15.35 -0.81 16.51
CA VAL A 52 16.21 -0.71 17.70
C VAL A 52 15.99 0.60 18.47
N PRO A 53 15.92 1.79 17.82
CA PRO A 53 15.48 3.01 18.48
C PRO A 53 14.13 2.89 19.18
N ALA A 54 13.16 2.23 18.55
CA ALA A 54 11.85 2.00 19.14
C ALA A 54 11.94 1.13 20.40
N LEU A 55 12.74 0.06 20.37
CA LEU A 55 13.04 -0.76 21.55
C LEU A 55 13.69 0.05 22.68
N LEU A 56 14.63 0.94 22.36
CA LEU A 56 15.28 1.81 23.33
C LEU A 56 14.29 2.77 24.02
N ILE A 57 13.27 3.21 23.29
CA ILE A 57 12.18 4.03 23.83
C ILE A 57 11.27 3.16 24.72
N LEU A 58 10.89 1.95 24.29
CA LEU A 58 10.10 1.01 25.09
C LEU A 58 10.74 0.70 26.45
N LEU A 59 12.07 0.54 26.48
CA LEU A 59 12.81 0.31 27.73
C LEU A 59 12.67 1.45 28.75
N LYS A 60 12.42 2.67 28.27
CA LYS A 60 12.22 3.86 29.12
C LYS A 60 10.74 4.15 29.38
N ASN A 61 9.88 3.81 28.42
CA ASN A 61 8.45 4.00 28.45
C ASN A 61 7.74 2.73 27.94
N PRO A 62 7.41 1.79 28.84
CA PRO A 62 6.74 0.54 28.47
C PRO A 62 5.37 0.72 27.81
N GLU A 63 4.71 1.86 28.02
CA GLU A 63 3.41 2.20 27.42
C GLU A 63 3.52 2.73 25.98
N ALA A 64 4.74 3.00 25.50
CA ALA A 64 4.96 3.45 24.13
C ALA A 64 4.52 2.38 23.12
N LYS A 65 3.97 2.83 21.99
CA LYS A 65 3.58 1.96 20.88
C LYS A 65 4.12 2.49 19.57
N PHE A 66 4.47 1.58 18.66
CA PHE A 66 5.08 1.90 17.38
C PHE A 66 4.21 1.37 16.25
N VAL A 67 3.66 2.28 15.45
CA VAL A 67 2.95 1.94 14.23
C VAL A 67 3.92 1.99 13.08
N ILE A 68 4.16 0.84 12.45
CA ILE A 68 5.08 0.68 11.33
C ILE A 68 4.24 0.48 10.08
N ALA A 69 4.19 1.50 9.22
CA ALA A 69 3.45 1.46 7.98
C ALA A 69 4.37 1.11 6.81
N THR A 70 4.04 0.05 6.10
CA THR A 70 4.77 -0.42 4.92
C THR A 70 3.87 -0.43 3.68
N ASN A 71 4.47 -0.50 2.48
CA ASN A 71 3.73 -0.46 1.23
C ASN A 71 3.13 -1.82 0.83
N SER A 72 3.72 -2.95 1.23
CA SER A 72 3.32 -4.26 0.72
C SER A 72 3.24 -5.36 1.80
N HIS A 73 2.42 -6.37 1.53
CA HIS A 73 2.36 -7.59 2.34
C HIS A 73 3.70 -8.32 2.39
N ALA A 74 4.50 -8.27 1.32
CA ALA A 74 5.82 -8.89 1.27
C ALA A 74 6.81 -8.24 2.26
N LEU A 75 6.84 -6.91 2.34
CA LEU A 75 7.66 -6.19 3.32
C LEU A 75 7.16 -6.43 4.74
N MET A 76 5.84 -6.48 4.95
CA MET A 76 5.26 -6.85 6.24
C MET A 76 5.70 -8.27 6.65
N HIS A 77 5.64 -9.24 5.74
CA HIS A 77 6.10 -10.61 5.98
C HIS A 77 7.59 -10.65 6.32
N GLN A 78 8.43 -9.87 5.64
CA GLN A 78 9.85 -9.75 5.99
C GLN A 78 10.04 -9.29 7.44
N ILE A 79 9.29 -8.28 7.89
CA ILE A 79 9.33 -7.80 9.28
C ILE A 79 8.97 -8.94 10.24
N PHE A 80 7.92 -9.72 9.98
CA PHE A 80 7.51 -10.79 10.89
C PHE A 80 8.44 -12.00 10.89
N ARG A 81 8.97 -12.39 9.73
CA ARG A 81 9.75 -13.62 9.58
C ARG A 81 11.24 -13.45 9.91
N SER A 82 11.80 -12.27 9.66
CA SER A 82 13.24 -12.02 9.79
C SER A 82 13.54 -10.99 10.86
N ASP A 83 12.94 -9.80 10.78
CA ASP A 83 13.34 -8.68 11.65
C ASP A 83 12.79 -8.80 13.08
N ARG A 84 11.55 -9.27 13.24
CA ARG A 84 10.89 -9.48 14.52
C ARG A 84 11.65 -10.49 15.40
N PRO A 85 12.00 -11.71 14.94
CA PRO A 85 12.76 -12.65 15.77
C PRO A 85 14.10 -12.07 16.25
N LEU A 86 14.78 -11.31 15.39
CA LEU A 86 16.03 -10.63 15.76
C LEU A 86 15.79 -9.56 16.82
N LEU A 87 14.74 -8.74 16.67
CA LEU A 87 14.39 -7.73 17.67
C LEU A 87 13.93 -8.36 18.99
N GLU A 88 13.16 -9.45 18.96
CA GLU A 88 12.76 -10.21 20.15
C GLU A 88 13.99 -10.75 20.89
N GLN A 89 14.97 -11.31 20.17
CA GLN A 89 16.24 -11.75 20.76
C GLN A 89 16.99 -10.59 21.42
N ILE A 90 17.11 -9.44 20.74
CA ILE A 90 17.72 -8.22 21.28
C ILE A 90 16.95 -7.76 22.54
N ALA A 91 15.61 -7.76 22.50
CA ALA A 91 14.75 -7.35 23.61
C ALA A 91 14.91 -8.26 24.83
N GLU A 92 14.99 -9.57 24.64
CA GLU A 92 15.22 -10.55 25.70
C GLU A 92 16.57 -10.33 26.39
N GLN A 93 17.63 -10.04 25.63
CA GLN A 93 18.93 -9.65 26.19
C GLN A 93 18.86 -8.34 27.00
N CYS A 94 17.88 -7.49 26.70
CA CYS A 94 17.61 -6.27 27.44
C CYS A 94 16.64 -6.47 28.62
N GLY A 95 16.18 -7.70 28.86
CA GLY A 95 15.29 -8.04 29.97
C GLY A 95 13.83 -7.65 29.77
N ILE A 96 13.38 -7.41 28.53
CA ILE A 96 11.98 -7.11 28.22
C ILE A 96 11.44 -8.04 27.13
N LYS A 97 10.13 -8.26 27.15
CA LYS A 97 9.41 -8.94 26.08
C LYS A 97 8.68 -7.91 25.25
N VAL A 98 8.82 -8.00 23.93
CA VAL A 98 8.08 -7.17 22.99
C VAL A 98 7.03 -7.98 22.26
N THR A 99 5.99 -7.31 21.81
CA THR A 99 4.87 -7.91 21.10
C THR A 99 4.66 -7.22 19.76
N PHE A 100 4.29 -8.02 18.75
CA PHE A 100 3.99 -7.57 17.39
C PHE A 100 2.59 -7.98 16.99
N SER A 101 1.90 -7.12 16.26
CA SER A 101 0.60 -7.41 15.64
C SER A 101 0.54 -6.89 14.21
N ARG A 102 -0.30 -7.53 13.38
CA ARG A 102 -0.71 -6.99 12.08
C ARG A 102 -2.06 -6.29 12.23
N LEU A 103 -2.17 -5.08 11.68
CA LEU A 103 -3.44 -4.37 11.58
C LEU A 103 -3.68 -3.97 10.13
N MET A 104 -4.73 -4.52 9.52
CA MET A 104 -5.05 -4.28 8.11
C MET A 104 -6.52 -3.92 7.91
N GLY A 105 -6.89 -3.47 6.71
CA GLY A 105 -8.28 -3.27 6.37
C GLY A 105 -9.03 -4.61 6.37
N LYS A 106 -10.33 -4.60 6.73
CA LYS A 106 -11.13 -5.82 6.87
C LYS A 106 -11.13 -6.73 5.63
N ALA A 107 -10.94 -6.17 4.44
CA ALA A 107 -10.82 -6.94 3.20
C ALA A 107 -9.60 -7.88 3.11
N ASN A 108 -8.70 -7.80 4.09
CA ASN A 108 -7.56 -8.71 4.22
C ASN A 108 -7.85 -9.86 5.20
N TYR A 109 -8.99 -9.87 5.89
CA TYR A 109 -9.35 -10.89 6.88
C TYR A 109 -10.31 -11.90 6.26
N VAL A 110 -10.10 -13.18 6.57
CA VAL A 110 -10.94 -14.28 6.07
C VAL A 110 -12.34 -14.19 6.64
N SER A 111 -13.34 -14.30 5.76
CA SER A 111 -14.76 -14.40 6.10
C SER A 111 -15.17 -15.86 6.15
N LEU A 112 -15.37 -16.37 7.37
CA LEU A 112 -15.79 -17.77 7.58
C LEU A 112 -17.12 -18.08 6.89
N GLU A 113 -18.01 -17.10 6.80
CA GLU A 113 -19.30 -17.24 6.11
C GLU A 113 -19.09 -17.48 4.61
N LYS A 114 -18.28 -16.64 3.95
CA LYS A 114 -18.01 -16.81 2.52
C LYS A 114 -17.32 -18.12 2.23
N VAL A 115 -16.29 -18.48 3.00
CA VAL A 115 -15.56 -19.75 2.84
C VAL A 115 -16.49 -20.95 2.98
N ARG A 116 -17.37 -20.95 4.00
CA ARG A 116 -18.37 -22.01 4.17
C ARG A 116 -19.38 -22.05 3.03
N GLY A 117 -19.74 -20.90 2.46
CA GLY A 117 -20.56 -20.81 1.27
C GLY A 117 -19.91 -21.51 0.06
N LEU A 118 -18.62 -21.30 -0.16
CA LEU A 118 -17.86 -21.95 -1.25
C LEU A 118 -17.80 -23.47 -1.09
N LEU A 119 -17.66 -23.98 0.14
CA LEU A 119 -17.67 -25.42 0.43
C LEU A 119 -19.02 -26.11 0.10
N LEU A 120 -20.10 -25.35 -0.04
CA LEU A 120 -21.43 -25.86 -0.40
C LEU A 120 -21.70 -25.80 -1.91
N MET A 121 -20.81 -25.21 -2.71
CA MET A 121 -20.97 -25.09 -4.16
C MET A 121 -20.45 -26.35 -4.86
N ASP A 122 -21.22 -26.88 -5.81
CA ASP A 122 -20.83 -28.04 -6.64
C ASP A 122 -19.68 -27.71 -7.62
N GLU A 123 -19.29 -26.44 -7.73
CA GLU A 123 -18.23 -25.95 -8.63
C GLU A 123 -16.81 -26.30 -8.13
N PHE A 124 -16.62 -26.43 -6.80
CA PHE A 124 -15.31 -26.66 -6.18
C PHE A 124 -15.22 -28.06 -5.59
N THR A 125 -14.98 -29.05 -6.45
CA THR A 125 -14.95 -30.48 -6.06
C THR A 125 -13.57 -31.12 -6.11
N ASP A 126 -12.55 -30.41 -6.60
CA ASP A 126 -11.19 -30.94 -6.59
C ASP A 126 -10.66 -31.03 -5.14
N LEU A 127 -9.96 -32.13 -4.86
CA LEU A 127 -9.59 -32.52 -3.50
C LEU A 127 -8.64 -31.50 -2.84
N ASP A 128 -7.79 -30.85 -3.62
CA ASP A 128 -6.79 -29.92 -3.08
C ASP A 128 -7.44 -28.57 -2.72
N THR A 129 -8.34 -28.05 -3.56
CA THR A 129 -9.14 -26.87 -3.23
C THR A 129 -10.00 -27.10 -2.00
N VAL A 130 -10.70 -28.23 -1.90
CA VAL A 130 -11.56 -28.53 -0.75
C VAL A 130 -10.74 -28.55 0.55
N LYS A 131 -9.56 -29.18 0.55
CA LYS A 131 -8.67 -29.18 1.74
C LYS A 131 -8.24 -27.78 2.16
N VAL A 132 -7.95 -26.89 1.20
CA VAL A 132 -7.59 -25.49 1.51
C VAL A 132 -8.78 -24.76 2.10
N LEU A 133 -9.97 -24.89 1.50
CA LEU A 133 -11.20 -24.27 1.99
C LEU A 133 -11.60 -24.78 3.39
N GLU A 134 -11.44 -26.07 3.69
CA GLU A 134 -11.69 -26.64 5.02
C GLU A 134 -10.78 -26.03 6.10
N LYS A 135 -9.50 -25.77 5.76
CA LYS A 135 -8.59 -25.06 6.66
C LYS A 135 -9.00 -23.60 6.84
N LEU A 136 -9.31 -22.90 5.74
CA LEU A 136 -9.79 -21.52 5.76
C LEU A 136 -11.10 -21.36 6.54
N ALA A 137 -11.98 -22.37 6.53
CA ALA A 137 -13.27 -22.34 7.25
C ALA A 137 -13.12 -22.28 8.78
N ASN A 138 -11.88 -22.40 9.27
CA ASN A 138 -11.48 -22.28 10.68
C ASN A 138 -10.44 -21.17 10.91
N TRP A 139 -10.21 -20.30 9.93
CA TRP A 139 -9.21 -19.23 9.99
C TRP A 139 -9.84 -17.84 10.12
N SER A 140 -9.69 -17.19 11.27
CA SER A 140 -10.25 -15.85 11.56
C SER A 140 -9.22 -14.72 11.52
N LYS A 141 -8.04 -14.97 10.97
CA LYS A 141 -6.92 -14.01 10.87
C LYS A 141 -6.80 -13.47 9.44
N PRO A 142 -5.83 -12.58 9.16
CA PRO A 142 -5.58 -12.17 7.79
C PRO A 142 -5.28 -13.31 6.83
N LEU A 143 -5.71 -13.17 5.58
CA LEU A 143 -5.46 -14.13 4.50
C LEU A 143 -3.96 -14.30 4.24
N VAL A 144 -3.19 -13.21 4.26
CA VAL A 144 -1.72 -13.28 4.08
C VAL A 144 -1.06 -14.20 5.11
N GLU A 145 -1.56 -14.24 6.35
CA GLU A 145 -1.02 -15.14 7.38
C GLU A 145 -1.37 -16.61 7.09
N PHE A 146 -2.53 -16.85 6.47
CA PHE A 146 -2.89 -18.18 6.01
C PHE A 146 -1.95 -18.61 4.88
N GLU A 147 -1.67 -17.73 3.92
CA GLU A 147 -0.80 -18.01 2.77
C GLU A 147 0.65 -18.28 3.22
N GLU A 148 1.11 -17.56 4.24
CA GLU A 148 2.42 -17.79 4.88
C GLU A 148 2.54 -19.19 5.52
N GLU A 149 1.46 -19.70 6.13
CA GLU A 149 1.44 -20.97 6.86
C GLU A 149 1.10 -22.17 5.97
N TYR A 150 0.20 -22.00 5.02
CA TYR A 150 -0.41 -23.08 4.24
C TYR A 150 -0.16 -23.01 2.73
N GLY A 151 0.43 -21.91 2.24
CA GLY A 151 0.64 -21.66 0.81
C GLY A 151 -0.49 -20.85 0.16
N GLU A 152 -0.26 -20.45 -1.09
CA GLU A 152 -1.20 -19.64 -1.87
C GLU A 152 -2.57 -20.31 -2.07
N LEU A 153 -3.58 -19.49 -2.33
CA LEU A 153 -4.90 -19.97 -2.68
C LEU A 153 -4.88 -20.77 -4.00
N PRO A 154 -5.76 -21.78 -4.16
CA PRO A 154 -5.97 -22.45 -5.43
C PRO A 154 -6.33 -21.44 -6.52
N ALA A 155 -5.89 -21.70 -7.77
CA ALA A 155 -6.02 -20.73 -8.87
C ALA A 155 -7.48 -20.29 -9.18
N GLN A 156 -8.48 -21.10 -8.81
CA GLN A 156 -9.90 -20.77 -9.00
C GLN A 156 -10.48 -19.92 -7.87
N ILE A 157 -9.78 -19.79 -6.74
CA ILE A 157 -10.24 -19.07 -5.55
C ILE A 157 -9.53 -17.71 -5.49
N THR A 158 -10.29 -16.64 -5.65
CA THR A 158 -9.74 -15.28 -5.48
C THR A 158 -9.83 -14.83 -4.02
N PRO A 159 -8.96 -13.91 -3.56
CA PRO A 159 -9.05 -13.34 -2.22
C PRO A 159 -10.45 -12.81 -1.87
N GLU A 160 -11.12 -12.13 -2.80
CA GLU A 160 -12.44 -11.51 -2.58
C GLU A 160 -13.55 -12.55 -2.30
N MET A 161 -13.37 -13.78 -2.78
CA MET A 161 -14.28 -14.89 -2.53
C MET A 161 -14.17 -15.41 -1.10
N VAL A 162 -13.04 -15.20 -0.42
CA VAL A 162 -12.77 -15.77 0.92
C VAL A 162 -12.56 -14.72 2.00
N THR A 163 -12.32 -13.46 1.66
CA THR A 163 -12.15 -12.36 2.62
C THR A 163 -13.40 -11.52 2.78
N TYR A 164 -13.47 -10.74 3.86
CA TYR A 164 -14.55 -9.78 4.00
C TYR A 164 -14.54 -8.76 2.86
N SER A 165 -15.70 -8.24 2.49
CA SER A 165 -15.77 -7.01 1.70
C SER A 165 -15.52 -5.80 2.59
N ILE A 166 -15.20 -4.65 1.99
CA ILE A 166 -15.19 -3.36 2.70
C ILE A 166 -16.59 -2.94 3.20
N TRP A 167 -17.63 -3.72 2.94
CA TRP A 167 -19.02 -3.47 3.33
C TRP A 167 -19.57 -4.47 4.35
N ASP A 168 -18.85 -5.54 4.64
CA ASP A 168 -19.36 -6.56 5.56
C ASP A 168 -19.50 -5.97 6.97
N ASP A 169 -20.61 -6.30 7.66
CA ASP A 169 -20.70 -6.10 9.10
C ASP A 169 -19.89 -7.17 9.79
N ILE A 170 -18.98 -6.76 10.66
CA ILE A 170 -18.17 -7.69 11.41
C ILE A 170 -18.33 -7.28 12.86
N GLN A 171 -19.06 -8.08 13.63
CA GLN A 171 -19.35 -7.78 15.04
C GLN A 171 -18.07 -7.56 15.84
N ASP A 172 -17.01 -8.31 15.51
CA ASP A 172 -15.76 -8.35 16.28
C ASP A 172 -14.62 -7.52 15.65
N ILE A 173 -14.89 -6.67 14.63
CA ILE A 173 -13.80 -5.92 13.96
C ILE A 173 -13.12 -4.93 14.89
N ASP A 174 -13.88 -4.34 15.80
CA ASP A 174 -13.33 -3.47 16.83
C ASP A 174 -12.49 -4.26 17.83
N ASP A 175 -12.89 -5.47 18.19
CA ASP A 175 -12.09 -6.34 19.06
C ASP A 175 -10.79 -6.78 18.38
N ILE A 176 -10.82 -7.14 17.10
CA ILE A 176 -9.62 -7.43 16.30
C ILE A 176 -8.68 -6.21 16.30
N ARG A 177 -9.24 -5.01 16.08
CA ARG A 177 -8.50 -3.75 16.06
C ARG A 177 -7.88 -3.45 17.42
N LEU A 178 -8.65 -3.52 18.51
CA LEU A 178 -8.18 -3.26 19.86
C LEU A 178 -7.13 -4.27 20.31
N ASN A 179 -7.31 -5.55 19.98
CA ASN A 179 -6.31 -6.60 20.22
C ASN A 179 -5.01 -6.31 19.47
N ALA A 180 -5.08 -5.91 18.19
CA ALA A 180 -3.89 -5.53 17.45
C ALA A 180 -3.20 -4.30 18.06
N LEU A 181 -3.97 -3.28 18.46
CA LEU A 181 -3.45 -2.08 19.12
C LEU A 181 -2.90 -2.32 20.52
N SER A 182 -3.11 -3.49 21.13
CA SER A 182 -2.50 -3.85 22.43
C SER A 182 -1.00 -4.16 22.34
N ALA A 183 -0.48 -4.46 21.14
CA ALA A 183 0.92 -4.79 20.94
C ALA A 183 1.84 -3.56 21.05
N ASN A 184 3.13 -3.78 21.33
CA ASN A 184 4.15 -2.73 21.33
C ASN A 184 4.45 -2.25 19.90
N PHE A 185 4.47 -3.18 18.94
CA PHE A 185 4.73 -2.92 17.53
C PHE A 185 3.51 -3.32 16.69
N ILE A 186 2.87 -2.36 16.05
CA ILE A 186 1.71 -2.55 15.18
C ILE A 186 2.17 -2.35 13.75
N VAL A 187 2.27 -3.43 12.98
CA VAL A 187 2.66 -3.35 11.57
C VAL A 187 1.39 -3.24 10.72
N THR A 188 1.36 -2.22 9.87
CA THR A 188 0.18 -1.86 9.07
C THR A 188 0.60 -1.42 7.67
N THR A 189 -0.36 -1.02 6.85
CA THR A 189 -0.11 -0.52 5.49
C THR A 189 -0.15 1.01 5.45
N HIS A 190 0.49 1.59 4.44
CA HIS A 190 0.35 3.01 4.11
C HIS A 190 -1.11 3.45 3.98
N ALA A 191 -1.94 2.62 3.33
CA ALA A 191 -3.36 2.88 3.15
C ALA A 191 -4.10 3.01 4.50
N MET A 192 -3.77 2.18 5.49
CA MET A 192 -4.40 2.26 6.82
C MET A 192 -4.06 3.56 7.55
N VAL A 193 -2.83 4.07 7.42
CA VAL A 193 -2.44 5.38 7.97
C VAL A 193 -3.20 6.52 7.29
N MET A 194 -3.33 6.48 5.97
CA MET A 194 -4.12 7.45 5.21
C MET A 194 -5.59 7.42 5.64
N VAL A 195 -6.18 6.23 5.76
CA VAL A 195 -7.56 6.06 6.21
C VAL A 195 -7.74 6.58 7.64
N ASP A 196 -6.82 6.30 8.57
CA ASP A 196 -6.91 6.83 9.93
C ASP A 196 -6.86 8.36 9.97
N CYS A 197 -6.00 8.98 9.15
CA CYS A 197 -5.96 10.43 8.98
C CYS A 197 -7.32 10.99 8.53
N MET A 198 -7.99 10.34 7.57
CA MET A 198 -9.30 10.79 7.08
C MET A 198 -10.43 10.50 8.07
N CYS A 199 -10.30 9.43 8.86
CA CYS A 199 -11.30 9.02 9.83
C CYS A 199 -11.15 9.70 11.20
N ASN A 200 -10.27 10.70 11.33
CA ASN A 200 -10.00 11.44 12.57
C ASN A 200 -9.64 10.50 13.73
N HIS A 201 -8.59 9.70 13.56
CA HIS A 201 -8.02 8.82 14.59
C HIS A 201 -8.85 7.60 15.00
N ARG A 202 -9.98 7.35 14.32
CA ARG A 202 -10.89 6.25 14.66
C ARG A 202 -10.29 4.86 14.51
N ILE A 203 -9.24 4.68 13.70
CA ILE A 203 -8.65 3.37 13.40
C ILE A 203 -7.47 3.10 14.33
N LEU A 204 -6.49 3.99 14.36
CA LEU A 204 -5.23 3.83 15.09
C LEU A 204 -5.26 4.46 16.49
N GLY A 205 -6.38 5.04 16.92
CA GLY A 205 -6.55 5.54 18.29
C GLY A 205 -5.81 6.85 18.60
N ASP A 206 -5.65 7.16 19.88
CA ASP A 206 -4.93 8.36 20.34
C ASP A 206 -3.43 8.25 20.04
N LYS A 207 -2.81 9.37 19.65
CA LYS A 207 -1.43 9.46 19.20
C LYS A 207 -0.45 9.92 20.28
N GLU A 208 -0.94 10.27 21.47
CA GLU A 208 -0.11 10.81 22.58
C GLU A 208 1.10 9.92 22.94
N ASN A 209 0.92 8.60 23.00
CA ASN A 209 1.98 7.62 23.31
C ASN A 209 2.35 6.72 22.11
N MET A 210 1.95 7.13 20.91
CA MET A 210 2.21 6.36 19.70
C MET A 210 3.23 7.06 18.81
N TYR A 211 4.16 6.28 18.27
CA TYR A 211 5.17 6.70 17.32
C TYR A 211 4.81 6.16 15.95
N LEU A 212 4.99 6.97 14.91
CA LEU A 212 4.76 6.57 13.53
C LEU A 212 6.09 6.31 12.83
N ILE A 213 6.21 5.16 12.19
CA ILE A 213 7.32 4.85 11.29
C ILE A 213 6.71 4.53 9.94
N ILE A 214 7.04 5.34 8.93
CA ILE A 214 6.64 5.09 7.54
C ILE A 214 7.88 4.59 6.81
N ASP A 215 7.88 3.30 6.47
CA ASP A 215 8.90 2.70 5.61
C ASP A 215 8.49 2.81 4.14
N GLU A 216 9.46 2.92 3.23
CA GLU A 216 9.27 3.33 1.83
C GLU A 216 8.36 4.57 1.72
N ALA A 217 8.71 5.60 2.49
CA ALA A 217 7.94 6.83 2.61
C ALA A 217 7.79 7.62 1.30
N ASP A 218 8.61 7.37 0.29
CA ASP A 218 8.41 7.88 -1.07
C ASP A 218 7.11 7.34 -1.69
N ILE A 219 6.86 6.03 -1.55
CA ILE A 219 5.62 5.40 -2.03
C ILE A 219 4.40 5.90 -1.24
N PHE A 220 4.57 6.12 0.07
CA PHE A 220 3.52 6.72 0.90
C PHE A 220 3.09 8.10 0.39
N VAL A 221 4.06 8.92 -0.03
CA VAL A 221 3.81 10.26 -0.59
C VAL A 221 3.22 10.17 -1.99
N ASP A 222 3.67 9.25 -2.83
CA ASP A 222 3.08 9.01 -4.15
C ASP A 222 1.61 8.59 -4.06
N MET A 223 1.23 7.86 -3.01
CA MET A 223 -0.16 7.49 -2.74
C MET A 223 -1.07 8.72 -2.58
N LEU A 224 -0.54 9.87 -2.15
CA LEU A 224 -1.33 11.10 -2.02
C LEU A 224 -2.01 11.49 -3.34
N GLU A 225 -1.42 11.21 -4.50
CA GLU A 225 -2.05 11.51 -5.80
C GLU A 225 -3.38 10.76 -5.98
N VAL A 226 -3.44 9.50 -5.54
CA VAL A 226 -4.68 8.69 -5.57
C VAL A 226 -5.74 9.27 -4.63
N TRP A 227 -5.32 9.84 -3.50
CA TRP A 227 -6.23 10.44 -2.52
C TRP A 227 -6.58 11.91 -2.82
N LYS A 228 -5.77 12.61 -3.61
CA LYS A 228 -6.06 13.97 -4.09
C LYS A 228 -7.29 13.99 -4.98
N GLN A 229 -7.44 12.99 -5.84
CA GLN A 229 -8.58 12.90 -6.75
C GLN A 229 -9.25 11.53 -6.67
N ARG A 230 -10.49 11.54 -6.20
CA ARG A 230 -11.32 10.35 -6.07
C ARG A 230 -12.37 10.37 -7.19
N ARG A 231 -12.48 9.27 -7.95
CA ARG A 231 -13.48 9.08 -9.03
C ARG A 231 -14.46 7.94 -8.72
N PHE A 232 -15.73 8.25 -8.48
CA PHE A 232 -16.79 7.28 -8.28
C PHE A 232 -17.37 6.87 -9.63
N ASN A 233 -17.01 5.69 -10.11
CA ASN A 233 -17.40 5.20 -11.42
C ASN A 233 -18.83 4.61 -11.39
N LEU A 234 -19.75 5.30 -12.06
CA LEU A 234 -21.16 4.90 -12.07
C LEU A 234 -21.37 3.56 -12.81
N ARG A 235 -20.54 3.26 -13.81
CA ARG A 235 -20.60 1.99 -14.55
C ARG A 235 -20.15 0.81 -13.69
N GLU A 236 -19.08 1.00 -12.92
CA GLU A 236 -18.60 -0.02 -11.97
C GLU A 236 -19.66 -0.27 -10.88
N LEU A 237 -20.32 0.77 -10.37
CA LEU A 237 -21.43 0.62 -9.43
C LEU A 237 -22.57 -0.23 -10.02
N THR A 238 -23.00 0.08 -11.25
CA THR A 238 -24.06 -0.70 -11.92
C THR A 238 -23.62 -2.15 -12.11
N SER A 239 -22.38 -2.38 -12.55
CA SER A 239 -21.85 -3.73 -12.76
C SER A 239 -21.78 -4.53 -11.46
N ALA A 240 -21.34 -3.91 -10.36
CA ALA A 240 -21.17 -4.57 -9.07
C ALA A 240 -22.50 -5.01 -8.42
N PHE A 241 -23.59 -4.29 -8.69
CA PHE A 241 -24.90 -4.54 -8.10
C PHE A 241 -25.98 -4.91 -9.12
N ASN A 242 -25.59 -5.32 -10.34
CA ASN A 242 -26.48 -5.52 -11.47
C ASN A 242 -27.67 -6.44 -11.16
N GLU A 243 -27.43 -7.53 -10.41
CA GLU A 243 -28.45 -8.51 -10.03
C GLU A 243 -29.39 -8.04 -8.91
N HIS A 244 -29.03 -6.95 -8.23
CA HIS A 244 -29.73 -6.47 -7.03
C HIS A 244 -30.41 -5.11 -7.21
N ILE A 245 -29.94 -4.30 -8.16
CA ILE A 245 -30.56 -3.01 -8.48
C ILE A 245 -31.89 -3.24 -9.22
N PRO A 246 -33.01 -2.68 -8.75
CA PRO A 246 -34.28 -2.73 -9.48
C PRO A 246 -34.18 -2.09 -10.86
N ARG A 247 -34.98 -2.53 -11.83
CA ARG A 247 -34.97 -1.98 -13.21
C ARG A 247 -35.10 -0.45 -13.25
N ASN A 248 -35.96 0.13 -12.41
CA ASN A 248 -36.09 1.59 -12.30
C ASN A 248 -34.79 2.25 -11.79
N GLY A 249 -34.11 1.61 -10.84
CA GLY A 249 -32.82 2.05 -10.33
C GLY A 249 -31.71 2.02 -11.37
N VAL A 250 -31.68 0.99 -12.23
CA VAL A 250 -30.75 0.94 -13.37
C VAL A 250 -30.96 2.14 -14.28
N HIS A 251 -32.22 2.45 -14.61
CA HIS A 251 -32.54 3.60 -15.45
C HIS A 251 -32.15 4.95 -14.81
N VAL A 252 -32.30 5.09 -13.50
CA VAL A 252 -31.82 6.28 -12.77
C VAL A 252 -30.30 6.43 -12.91
N ILE A 253 -29.53 5.35 -12.74
CA ILE A 253 -28.07 5.40 -12.85
C ILE A 253 -27.65 5.67 -14.30
N GLU A 254 -28.33 5.08 -15.30
CA GLU A 254 -28.11 5.38 -16.71
C GLU A 254 -28.36 6.85 -17.05
N GLN A 255 -29.44 7.44 -16.52
CA GLN A 255 -29.71 8.86 -16.71
C GLN A 255 -28.60 9.71 -16.08
N LEU A 256 -28.14 9.38 -14.87
CA LEU A 256 -27.01 10.08 -14.25
C LEU A 256 -25.75 9.97 -15.11
N MET A 257 -25.45 8.80 -15.67
CA MET A 257 -24.31 8.60 -16.58
C MET A 257 -24.42 9.48 -17.83
N ASN A 258 -25.61 9.59 -18.42
CA ASN A 258 -25.87 10.47 -19.57
C ASN A 258 -25.72 11.94 -19.21
N ASP A 259 -26.25 12.37 -18.06
CA ASP A 259 -26.16 13.74 -17.58
C ASP A 259 -24.69 14.12 -17.30
N VAL A 260 -23.92 13.23 -16.67
CA VAL A 260 -22.47 13.40 -16.48
C VAL A 260 -21.78 13.60 -17.81
N THR A 261 -22.07 12.74 -18.80
CA THR A 261 -21.45 12.80 -20.12
C THR A 261 -21.84 14.08 -20.86
N SER A 262 -23.09 14.54 -20.72
CA SER A 262 -23.57 15.77 -21.36
C SER A 262 -22.94 17.03 -20.75
N ILE A 263 -22.75 17.07 -19.42
CA ILE A 263 -22.20 18.24 -18.72
C ILE A 263 -20.67 18.29 -18.84
N ALA A 264 -20.00 17.14 -18.68
CA ALA A 264 -18.55 17.07 -18.77
C ALA A 264 -18.04 17.07 -20.22
N GLY A 265 -18.82 16.53 -21.17
CA GLY A 265 -18.34 16.25 -22.51
C GLY A 265 -17.14 15.30 -22.46
N ASP A 266 -16.01 15.74 -23.02
CA ASP A 266 -14.73 15.02 -23.00
C ASP A 266 -13.80 15.45 -21.85
N LEU A 267 -14.28 16.30 -20.94
CA LEU A 267 -13.45 16.78 -19.84
C LEU A 267 -13.24 15.67 -18.79
N HIS A 268 -11.98 15.50 -18.41
CA HIS A 268 -11.59 14.60 -17.34
C HIS A 268 -12.16 15.02 -15.97
N PHE A 269 -12.36 16.33 -15.78
CA PHE A 269 -12.99 16.94 -14.62
C PHE A 269 -13.66 18.26 -15.01
N CYS A 270 -14.93 18.42 -14.64
CA CYS A 270 -15.75 19.60 -14.83
C CYS A 270 -16.38 19.99 -13.49
N SER A 271 -16.13 21.22 -13.03
CA SER A 271 -16.62 21.75 -11.75
C SER A 271 -17.46 23.01 -11.93
N THR A 272 -18.15 23.13 -13.07
CA THR A 272 -19.13 24.21 -13.29
C THR A 272 -20.27 24.11 -12.26
N PRO A 273 -21.02 25.18 -11.99
CA PRO A 273 -22.16 25.12 -11.07
C PRO A 273 -23.16 23.99 -11.41
N ALA A 274 -23.38 23.71 -12.70
CA ALA A 274 -24.22 22.60 -13.15
C ALA A 274 -23.60 21.22 -12.82
N ALA A 275 -22.28 21.06 -13.01
CA ALA A 275 -21.58 19.83 -12.64
C ALA A 275 -21.58 19.58 -11.13
N VAL A 276 -21.39 20.62 -10.33
CA VAL A 276 -21.46 20.53 -8.86
C VAL A 276 -22.87 20.16 -8.42
N ALA A 277 -23.90 20.81 -8.98
CA ALA A 277 -25.29 20.47 -8.68
C ALA A 277 -25.63 19.02 -9.07
N LEU A 278 -25.13 18.54 -10.21
CA LEU A 278 -25.29 17.14 -10.62
C LEU A 278 -24.60 16.20 -9.62
N PHE A 279 -23.38 16.50 -9.18
CA PHE A 279 -22.69 15.72 -8.16
C PHE A 279 -23.51 15.59 -6.87
N ASP A 280 -23.96 16.71 -6.30
CA ASP A 280 -24.73 16.70 -5.03
C ASP A 280 -26.08 15.99 -5.19
N ASN A 281 -26.75 16.15 -6.33
CA ASN A 281 -28.01 15.46 -6.63
C ASN A 281 -27.83 13.94 -6.87
N SER A 282 -26.66 13.53 -7.37
CA SER A 282 -26.40 12.12 -7.70
C SER A 282 -26.42 11.25 -6.45
N PHE A 283 -25.78 11.64 -5.35
CA PHE A 283 -25.79 10.85 -4.11
C PHE A 283 -27.19 10.71 -3.50
N ASN A 284 -28.03 11.74 -3.64
CA ASN A 284 -29.44 11.66 -3.25
C ASN A 284 -30.24 10.68 -4.13
N ALA A 285 -30.01 10.70 -5.44
CA ALA A 285 -30.63 9.77 -6.39
C ALA A 285 -30.18 8.32 -6.11
N LEU A 286 -28.88 8.10 -5.95
CA LEU A 286 -28.31 6.79 -5.60
C LEU A 286 -28.87 6.29 -4.26
N SER A 287 -29.00 7.16 -3.25
CA SER A 287 -29.60 6.78 -1.96
C SER A 287 -31.07 6.34 -2.08
N LYS A 288 -31.82 6.87 -3.06
CA LYS A 288 -33.18 6.38 -3.37
C LYS A 288 -33.11 5.00 -4.01
N VAL A 289 -32.21 4.78 -4.98
CA VAL A 289 -32.00 3.48 -5.61
C VAL A 289 -31.63 2.42 -4.57
N GLY A 290 -30.70 2.72 -3.67
CA GLY A 290 -30.29 1.82 -2.60
C GLY A 290 -31.46 1.37 -1.71
N ARG A 291 -32.39 2.28 -1.37
CA ARG A 291 -33.57 1.94 -0.55
C ARG A 291 -34.51 0.92 -1.20
N GLU A 292 -34.52 0.85 -2.53
CA GLU A 292 -35.36 -0.08 -3.28
C GLU A 292 -34.73 -1.47 -3.46
N ILE A 293 -33.46 -1.66 -3.12
CA ILE A 293 -32.79 -2.96 -3.15
C ILE A 293 -33.42 -3.88 -2.09
N LYS A 294 -33.95 -5.02 -2.54
CA LYS A 294 -34.67 -5.97 -1.67
C LYS A 294 -33.75 -6.84 -0.83
N ASN A 295 -32.64 -7.30 -1.42
CA ASN A 295 -31.67 -8.11 -0.70
C ASN A 295 -30.99 -7.23 0.35
N GLU A 296 -31.13 -7.59 1.62
CA GLU A 296 -30.67 -6.76 2.74
C GLU A 296 -29.14 -6.59 2.76
N ALA A 297 -28.40 -7.66 2.51
CA ALA A 297 -26.94 -7.62 2.43
C ALA A 297 -26.46 -6.76 1.26
N ALA A 298 -27.06 -6.92 0.08
CA ALA A 298 -26.75 -6.12 -1.10
C ALA A 298 -27.13 -4.65 -0.91
N ARG A 299 -28.26 -4.37 -0.27
CA ARG A 299 -28.69 -3.01 0.08
C ARG A 299 -27.68 -2.35 1.01
N LYS A 300 -27.25 -3.06 2.05
CA LYS A 300 -26.23 -2.58 2.97
C LYS A 300 -24.93 -2.28 2.22
N ALA A 301 -24.45 -3.22 1.43
CA ALA A 301 -23.23 -3.05 0.64
C ALA A 301 -23.31 -1.89 -0.37
N PHE A 302 -24.48 -1.66 -0.97
CA PHE A 302 -24.71 -0.51 -1.84
C PHE A 302 -24.61 0.81 -1.08
N PHE A 303 -25.22 0.90 0.11
CA PHE A 303 -25.14 2.11 0.95
C PHE A 303 -23.72 2.37 1.42
N ASP A 304 -23.01 1.35 1.87
CA ASP A 304 -21.63 1.51 2.28
C ASP A 304 -20.75 1.96 1.10
N CYS A 305 -21.04 1.46 -0.12
CA CYS A 305 -20.40 1.92 -1.35
C CYS A 305 -20.58 3.42 -1.60
N ILE A 306 -21.79 3.95 -1.54
CA ILE A 306 -22.01 5.38 -1.81
C ILE A 306 -21.52 6.27 -0.65
N TYR A 307 -21.65 5.83 0.61
CA TYR A 307 -21.32 6.64 1.79
C TYR A 307 -19.82 6.66 2.12
N SER A 308 -19.07 5.60 1.78
CA SER A 308 -17.60 5.62 1.87
C SER A 308 -16.97 6.69 0.97
N TRP A 309 -17.69 7.14 -0.06
CA TRP A 309 -17.30 8.22 -0.95
C TRP A 309 -17.72 9.61 -0.44
N GLU A 310 -18.78 9.70 0.34
CA GLU A 310 -19.29 10.96 0.91
C GLU A 310 -18.35 11.54 1.99
N MET A 311 -17.68 10.68 2.77
CA MET A 311 -16.75 11.04 3.86
C MET A 311 -15.60 11.98 3.42
N LEU A 312 -15.29 12.06 2.13
CA LEU A 312 -14.20 12.88 1.58
C LEU A 312 -14.65 14.29 1.17
N GLY A 313 -15.96 14.55 1.11
CA GLY A 313 -16.50 15.89 0.83
C GLY A 313 -16.35 16.89 1.99
N LEU A 314 -15.86 16.44 3.15
CA LEU A 314 -15.84 17.20 4.41
C LEU A 314 -14.56 18.00 4.65
N SER A 315 -13.53 17.87 3.81
CA SER A 315 -12.28 18.62 3.95
C SER A 315 -11.98 19.41 2.69
N GLY A 316 -12.55 20.61 2.58
CA GLY A 316 -12.19 21.65 1.60
C GLY A 316 -11.67 21.17 0.25
N GLY A 317 -12.51 21.17 -0.79
CA GLY A 317 -12.12 20.69 -2.11
C GLY A 317 -13.10 21.08 -3.19
N GLN A 318 -12.77 20.73 -4.44
CA GLN A 318 -13.68 20.89 -5.57
C GLN A 318 -14.44 19.59 -5.80
N LYS A 319 -15.71 19.72 -6.15
CA LYS A 319 -16.57 18.60 -6.56
C LYS A 319 -17.00 18.82 -8.01
N GLY A 320 -17.35 17.75 -8.70
CA GLY A 320 -17.77 17.85 -10.08
C GLY A 320 -17.96 16.49 -10.71
N VAL A 321 -18.02 16.48 -12.04
CA VAL A 321 -18.22 15.27 -12.82
C VAL A 321 -17.17 15.18 -13.92
N GLY A 322 -16.96 14.00 -14.50
CA GLY A 322 -16.00 13.86 -15.59
C GLY A 322 -16.06 12.52 -16.27
N VAL A 323 -15.44 12.46 -17.45
CA VAL A 323 -15.40 11.26 -18.29
C VAL A 323 -13.95 10.80 -18.44
N SER A 324 -13.70 9.49 -18.32
CA SER A 324 -12.36 8.93 -18.55
C SER A 324 -11.96 9.04 -20.03
N ASN A 325 -10.78 9.59 -20.31
CA ASN A 325 -10.29 9.72 -21.68
C ASN A 325 -10.04 8.36 -22.37
N LYS A 326 -9.73 7.31 -21.58
CA LYS A 326 -9.46 5.96 -22.11
C LYS A 326 -10.72 5.10 -22.20
N ARG A 327 -11.48 5.01 -21.11
CA ARG A 327 -12.64 4.10 -21.02
C ARG A 327 -13.98 4.76 -21.37
N ARG A 328 -14.00 6.09 -21.52
CA ARG A 328 -15.22 6.89 -21.73
C ARG A 328 -16.26 6.67 -20.62
N GLU A 329 -15.78 6.38 -19.41
CA GLU A 329 -16.62 6.08 -18.26
C GLU A 329 -16.95 7.36 -17.48
N PRO A 330 -18.25 7.64 -17.25
CA PRO A 330 -18.71 8.77 -16.46
C PRO A 330 -18.51 8.53 -14.97
N ALA A 331 -18.02 9.54 -14.27
CA ALA A 331 -17.74 9.47 -12.83
C ALA A 331 -18.13 10.75 -12.09
N LEU A 332 -18.51 10.58 -10.83
CA LEU A 332 -18.58 11.67 -9.86
C LEU A 332 -17.17 11.87 -9.27
N ILE A 333 -16.69 13.10 -9.21
CA ILE A 333 -15.29 13.38 -8.88
C ILE A 333 -15.22 14.36 -7.71
N ALA A 334 -14.43 13.98 -6.71
CA ALA A 334 -14.03 14.86 -5.62
C ALA A 334 -12.51 15.08 -5.68
N VAL A 335 -12.09 16.34 -5.59
CA VAL A 335 -10.70 16.77 -5.59
C VAL A 335 -10.40 17.49 -4.29
N ASN A 336 -9.45 16.98 -3.51
CA ASN A 336 -8.93 17.63 -2.31
C ASN A 336 -7.47 18.04 -2.52
N PRO A 337 -7.19 19.31 -2.85
CA PRO A 337 -5.81 19.77 -3.07
C PRO A 337 -5.00 19.84 -1.77
N PHE A 338 -5.65 19.77 -0.60
CA PHE A 338 -5.01 19.89 0.71
C PHE A 338 -4.69 18.55 1.37
N ILE A 339 -4.94 17.42 0.69
CA ILE A 339 -4.73 16.09 1.27
C ILE A 339 -3.31 15.91 1.81
N GLY A 340 -2.31 16.40 1.06
CA GLY A 340 -0.90 16.32 1.45
C GLY A 340 -0.61 17.08 2.74
N MET A 341 -1.11 18.31 2.85
CA MET A 341 -0.97 19.13 4.06
C MET A 341 -1.72 18.53 5.26
N ASN A 342 -2.89 17.91 5.03
CA ASN A 342 -3.63 17.23 6.09
C ASN A 342 -2.84 16.03 6.61
N VAL A 343 -2.26 15.22 5.71
CA VAL A 343 -1.43 14.06 6.08
C VAL A 343 -0.13 14.50 6.77
N GLY A 344 0.54 15.55 6.29
CA GLY A 344 1.72 16.07 6.98
C GLY A 344 1.40 16.62 8.38
N ARG A 345 0.28 17.34 8.55
CA ARG A 345 -0.21 17.74 9.88
C ARG A 345 -0.52 16.52 10.74
N TYR A 346 -1.15 15.50 10.17
CA TYR A 346 -1.42 14.25 10.88
C TYR A 346 -0.13 13.59 11.36
N CYS A 347 0.95 13.57 10.56
CA CYS A 347 2.26 13.07 11.01
C CYS A 347 2.81 13.84 12.21
N THR A 348 2.52 15.14 12.36
CA THR A 348 2.95 15.95 13.53
C THR A 348 2.10 15.71 14.79
N GLN A 349 0.95 15.03 14.69
CA GLN A 349 0.09 14.72 15.84
C GLN A 349 0.59 13.51 16.64
N TRP A 350 1.45 12.69 16.04
CA TRP A 350 2.10 11.57 16.73
C TRP A 350 3.09 12.05 17.77
N ARG A 351 3.38 11.18 18.74
CA ARG A 351 4.45 11.44 19.72
C ARG A 351 5.73 11.82 18.99
N SER A 352 6.11 11.04 17.98
CA SER A 352 7.08 11.44 16.95
C SER A 352 6.86 10.60 15.70
N ALA A 353 7.27 11.10 14.54
CA ALA A 353 7.16 10.39 13.27
C ALA A 353 8.52 10.27 12.56
N LEU A 354 8.80 9.10 11.99
CA LEU A 354 9.97 8.82 11.16
C LEU A 354 9.51 8.36 9.77
N LEU A 355 9.87 9.12 8.74
CA LEU A 355 9.69 8.75 7.34
C LEU A 355 11.04 8.32 6.79
N THR A 356 11.13 7.08 6.32
CA THR A 356 12.36 6.52 5.77
C THR A 356 12.12 5.78 4.47
N SER A 357 13.10 5.87 3.56
CA SER A 357 13.11 5.17 2.28
C SER A 357 14.56 5.06 1.79
N ALA A 358 14.84 4.10 0.90
CA ALA A 358 16.12 4.07 0.20
C ALA A 358 16.27 5.23 -0.80
N THR A 359 15.14 5.72 -1.31
CA THR A 359 15.01 6.67 -2.42
C THR A 359 14.40 8.00 -2.00
N LEU A 360 14.39 8.30 -0.69
CA LEU A 360 13.78 9.53 -0.15
C LEU A 360 14.46 10.80 -0.69
N SER A 361 15.78 10.74 -0.86
CA SER A 361 16.60 11.85 -1.36
C SER A 361 16.96 11.66 -2.83
N ILE A 362 16.58 12.61 -3.69
CA ILE A 362 16.95 12.62 -5.11
C ILE A 362 18.33 13.24 -5.38
N THR A 363 18.99 13.79 -4.36
CA THR A 363 20.34 14.35 -4.44
C THR A 363 21.20 13.89 -3.27
N SER A 364 22.51 14.10 -3.32
CA SER A 364 23.41 13.85 -2.19
C SER A 364 23.24 14.84 -1.02
N THR A 365 22.48 15.91 -1.21
CA THR A 365 22.23 16.93 -0.19
C THR A 365 20.84 16.73 0.41
N PRO A 366 20.69 16.45 1.72
CA PRO A 366 19.40 16.15 2.33
C PRO A 366 18.35 17.25 2.16
N GLU A 367 18.76 18.52 2.25
CA GLU A 367 17.86 19.67 2.23
C GLU A 367 17.13 19.78 0.89
N THR A 368 17.88 19.77 -0.21
CA THR A 368 17.36 19.84 -1.58
C THR A 368 16.77 18.51 -2.02
N GLY A 369 17.40 17.39 -1.64
CA GLY A 369 16.99 16.05 -2.06
C GLY A 369 15.66 15.60 -1.48
N MET A 370 15.24 16.14 -0.33
CA MET A 370 13.95 15.82 0.31
C MET A 370 12.93 16.97 0.24
N GLU A 371 13.23 18.07 -0.46
CA GLU A 371 12.35 19.23 -0.52
C GLU A 371 11.01 18.91 -1.18
N TRP A 372 11.02 18.02 -2.19
CA TRP A 372 9.82 17.55 -2.89
C TRP A 372 8.80 16.93 -1.92
N LEU A 373 9.27 16.09 -1.00
CA LEU A 373 8.46 15.42 0.02
C LEU A 373 7.92 16.43 1.03
N CYS A 374 8.75 17.38 1.45
CA CYS A 374 8.34 18.44 2.36
C CYS A 374 7.22 19.28 1.75
N LYS A 375 7.33 19.63 0.46
CA LYS A 375 6.27 20.34 -0.28
C LYS A 375 5.00 19.49 -0.42
N ALA A 376 5.14 18.22 -0.75
CA ALA A 376 4.00 17.31 -0.90
C ALA A 376 3.19 17.17 0.40
N LEU A 377 3.87 17.07 1.54
CA LEU A 377 3.24 16.94 2.86
C LEU A 377 2.97 18.28 3.56
N GLY A 378 3.42 19.41 3.00
CA GLY A 378 3.32 20.71 3.67
C GLY A 378 4.15 20.80 4.96
N LEU A 379 5.26 20.06 5.05
CA LEU A 379 6.18 20.10 6.18
C LEU A 379 7.12 21.31 6.09
N THR A 380 7.37 21.91 7.25
CA THR A 380 8.14 23.14 7.45
C THR A 380 9.37 22.87 8.31
N SER A 381 10.32 23.81 8.38
CA SER A 381 11.53 23.65 9.19
C SER A 381 11.23 23.49 10.68
N ASP A 382 10.14 24.07 11.18
CA ASP A 382 9.71 23.93 12.57
C ASP A 382 9.04 22.58 12.85
N THR A 383 8.46 21.90 11.86
CA THR A 383 7.83 20.58 12.05
C THR A 383 8.79 19.41 11.81
N ILE A 384 9.91 19.66 11.13
CA ILE A 384 10.93 18.65 10.83
C ILE A 384 11.97 18.60 11.94
N SER A 385 12.28 17.41 12.46
CA SER A 385 13.36 17.24 13.45
C SER A 385 14.73 17.14 12.77
N ILE A 386 14.88 16.28 11.76
CA ILE A 386 16.11 16.09 11.01
C ILE A 386 15.86 15.71 9.55
N ARG A 387 16.85 15.98 8.69
CA ARG A 387 17.01 15.41 7.35
C ARG A 387 18.38 14.78 7.24
N LYS A 388 18.47 13.48 6.95
CA LYS A 388 19.74 12.74 6.86
C LYS A 388 19.74 11.71 5.76
N ILE A 389 20.92 11.47 5.18
CA ILE A 389 21.17 10.41 4.19
C ILE A 389 22.22 9.48 4.80
N PHE A 390 21.95 8.18 4.72
CA PHE A 390 22.85 7.10 5.11
C PHE A 390 23.06 6.18 3.92
N SER A 391 24.30 6.09 3.47
CA SER A 391 24.73 5.34 2.31
C SER A 391 25.83 4.37 2.73
N PRO A 392 25.76 3.07 2.40
CA PRO A 392 26.85 2.14 2.65
C PRO A 392 28.14 2.59 1.98
N ASP A 393 29.28 2.42 2.64
CA ASP A 393 30.59 2.68 2.02
C ASP A 393 30.90 1.70 0.88
N VAL A 394 30.30 0.50 0.93
CA VAL A 394 30.52 -0.59 -0.03
C VAL A 394 29.20 -1.31 -0.33
N TYR A 395 28.72 -1.22 -1.57
CA TYR A 395 27.52 -1.92 -2.07
C TYR A 395 27.82 -3.32 -2.62
N GLY A 396 29.08 -3.73 -2.58
CA GLY A 396 29.61 -4.90 -3.28
C GLY A 396 30.35 -4.49 -4.56
N SER A 397 30.69 -5.49 -5.39
CA SER A 397 31.26 -5.25 -6.72
C SER A 397 30.14 -5.13 -7.74
N MET A 398 29.88 -3.91 -8.21
CA MET A 398 28.92 -3.66 -9.28
C MET A 398 29.66 -3.41 -10.59
N LYS A 399 29.25 -4.07 -11.66
CA LYS A 399 29.74 -3.81 -13.02
C LYS A 399 28.57 -3.35 -13.88
N LEU A 400 28.54 -2.05 -14.19
CA LEU A 400 27.58 -1.50 -15.14
C LEU A 400 28.12 -1.67 -16.57
N THR A 401 27.35 -2.34 -17.42
CA THR A 401 27.64 -2.43 -18.85
C THR A 401 26.48 -1.78 -19.61
N ILE A 402 26.78 -0.78 -20.43
CA ILE A 402 25.80 -0.06 -21.24
C ILE A 402 26.02 -0.47 -22.70
N ALA A 403 24.93 -0.76 -23.42
CA ALA A 403 25.00 -1.05 -24.84
C ALA A 403 25.60 0.14 -25.61
N GLY A 404 26.70 -0.10 -26.33
CA GLY A 404 27.37 0.91 -27.14
C GLY A 404 26.61 1.23 -28.44
N ALA A 405 27.09 2.21 -29.19
CA ALA A 405 26.49 2.61 -30.48
C ALA A 405 26.47 1.49 -31.53
N ASP A 406 27.35 0.50 -31.39
CA ASP A 406 27.45 -0.67 -32.29
C ASP A 406 26.46 -1.78 -31.92
N PHE A 407 25.75 -1.67 -30.78
CA PHE A 407 24.71 -2.62 -30.44
C PHE A 407 23.54 -2.47 -31.43
N PRO A 408 22.93 -3.57 -31.90
CA PRO A 408 21.87 -3.46 -32.91
C PRO A 408 20.74 -2.55 -32.47
N LYS A 409 20.11 -1.85 -33.41
CA LYS A 409 19.00 -0.95 -33.10
C LYS A 409 17.78 -1.75 -32.64
N VAL A 410 17.10 -1.25 -31.60
CA VAL A 410 15.87 -1.84 -31.06
C VAL A 410 14.82 -2.06 -32.15
N PHE A 411 14.69 -1.10 -33.07
CA PHE A 411 13.78 -1.15 -34.22
C PHE A 411 14.56 -0.96 -35.53
N ASN A 412 14.12 -1.61 -36.61
CA ASN A 412 14.68 -1.39 -37.94
C ASN A 412 14.29 0.01 -38.48
N ASP A 413 13.05 0.43 -38.26
CA ASP A 413 12.54 1.79 -38.46
C ASP A 413 11.95 2.31 -37.12
N PRO A 414 12.32 3.50 -36.64
CA PRO A 414 11.74 4.11 -35.44
C PRO A 414 10.21 4.27 -35.44
N LYS A 415 9.56 4.20 -36.61
CA LYS A 415 8.10 4.25 -36.75
C LYS A 415 7.43 2.88 -36.57
N GLU A 416 8.19 1.80 -36.64
CA GLU A 416 7.71 0.46 -36.40
C GLU A 416 7.71 0.14 -34.90
N GLN A 417 6.76 -0.70 -34.47
CA GLN A 417 6.71 -1.24 -33.11
C GLN A 417 7.15 -2.70 -33.05
N ILE A 418 7.83 -3.18 -34.10
CA ILE A 418 8.33 -4.54 -34.21
C ILE A 418 9.83 -4.52 -33.91
N PHE A 419 10.25 -5.29 -32.91
CA PHE A 419 11.65 -5.39 -32.53
C PHE A 419 12.50 -5.96 -33.67
N SER A 420 13.69 -5.38 -33.85
CA SER A 420 14.67 -5.90 -34.81
C SER A 420 15.10 -7.30 -34.41
N GLY A 421 15.09 -8.25 -35.35
CA GLY A 421 15.60 -9.59 -35.12
C GLY A 421 17.10 -9.61 -34.73
N GLN A 422 17.88 -8.65 -35.23
CA GLN A 422 19.30 -8.50 -34.85
C GLN A 422 19.46 -8.08 -33.39
N TRP A 423 18.61 -7.15 -32.93
CA TRP A 423 18.60 -6.72 -31.54
C TRP A 423 18.14 -7.82 -30.59
N LEU A 424 17.05 -8.51 -30.91
CA LEU A 424 16.59 -9.66 -30.11
C LEU A 424 17.68 -10.72 -29.97
N LYS A 425 18.35 -11.06 -31.08
CA LYS A 425 19.45 -12.03 -31.06
C LYS A 425 20.61 -11.56 -30.19
N ALA A 426 21.03 -10.30 -30.32
CA ALA A 426 22.12 -9.75 -29.52
C ALA A 426 21.78 -9.71 -28.03
N VAL A 427 20.55 -9.38 -27.65
CA VAL A 427 20.08 -9.42 -26.25
C VAL A 427 20.15 -10.84 -25.71
N VAL A 428 19.64 -11.83 -26.46
CA VAL A 428 19.64 -13.25 -26.07
C VAL A 428 21.06 -13.80 -25.93
N GLU A 429 21.97 -13.41 -26.82
CA GLU A 429 23.39 -13.74 -26.71
C GLU A 429 24.02 -13.18 -25.42
N GLN A 430 23.72 -11.92 -25.07
CA GLN A 430 24.19 -11.33 -23.81
C GLN A 430 23.61 -12.04 -22.58
N LEU A 431 22.32 -12.36 -22.58
CA LEU A 431 21.66 -13.09 -21.50
C LEU A 431 22.27 -14.48 -21.31
N SER A 432 22.62 -15.16 -22.40
CA SER A 432 23.26 -16.48 -22.38
C SER A 432 24.67 -16.46 -21.77
N CYS A 433 25.33 -15.30 -21.72
CA CYS A 433 26.63 -15.13 -21.09
C CYS A 433 26.56 -14.90 -19.57
N ILE A 434 25.37 -14.66 -19.02
CA ILE A 434 25.19 -14.41 -17.58
C ILE A 434 25.32 -15.74 -16.83
N GLN A 435 26.23 -15.79 -15.86
CA GLN A 435 26.37 -16.93 -14.96
C GLN A 435 25.52 -16.70 -13.70
N GLY A 436 24.52 -17.57 -13.49
CA GLY A 436 23.63 -17.51 -12.34
C GLY A 436 22.25 -16.92 -12.66
N PRO A 437 21.42 -16.63 -11.63
CA PRO A 437 20.09 -16.06 -11.81
C PRO A 437 20.16 -14.69 -12.49
N ALA A 438 19.37 -14.49 -13.54
CA ALA A 438 19.25 -13.24 -14.26
C ALA A 438 17.83 -12.69 -14.15
N LEU A 439 17.70 -11.43 -13.73
CA LEU A 439 16.46 -10.67 -13.79
C LEU A 439 16.48 -9.79 -15.04
N VAL A 440 15.50 -9.96 -15.93
CA VAL A 440 15.38 -9.17 -17.17
C VAL A 440 14.17 -8.26 -17.05
N LEU A 441 14.42 -6.96 -16.95
CA LEU A 441 13.37 -5.94 -16.94
C LEU A 441 13.12 -5.42 -18.35
N THR A 442 11.90 -5.63 -18.86
CA THR A 442 11.49 -5.21 -20.21
C THR A 442 10.49 -4.07 -20.15
N ALA A 443 10.45 -3.24 -21.19
CA ALA A 443 9.51 -2.12 -21.29
C ALA A 443 8.05 -2.56 -21.55
N SER A 444 7.82 -3.81 -21.98
CA SER A 444 6.46 -4.35 -22.19
C SER A 444 6.38 -5.87 -22.14
N HIS A 445 5.20 -6.42 -21.84
CA HIS A 445 4.93 -7.87 -21.94
C HIS A 445 5.15 -8.45 -23.34
N TYR A 446 5.01 -7.63 -24.38
CA TYR A 446 5.31 -8.04 -25.75
C TYR A 446 6.81 -8.31 -25.93
N GLU A 447 7.65 -7.40 -25.44
CA GLU A 447 9.11 -7.55 -25.42
C GLU A 447 9.53 -8.78 -24.61
N THR A 448 8.95 -8.98 -23.42
CA THR A 448 9.20 -10.17 -22.59
C THR A 448 8.97 -11.44 -23.38
N ARG A 449 7.83 -11.56 -24.09
CA ARG A 449 7.50 -12.73 -24.90
C ARG A 449 8.46 -12.93 -26.06
N MET A 450 8.87 -11.85 -26.73
CA MET A 450 9.80 -11.95 -27.86
C MET A 450 11.19 -12.41 -27.42
N ILE A 451 11.68 -11.94 -26.28
CA ILE A 451 12.95 -12.39 -25.69
C ILE A 451 12.82 -13.83 -25.20
N ALA A 452 11.76 -14.15 -24.44
CA ALA A 452 11.52 -15.49 -23.90
C ALA A 452 11.43 -16.56 -24.99
N ASN A 453 10.73 -16.28 -26.10
CA ASN A 453 10.62 -17.21 -27.23
C ASN A 453 11.97 -17.57 -27.88
N GLN A 454 12.98 -16.70 -27.73
CA GLN A 454 14.33 -16.91 -28.26
C GLN A 454 15.25 -17.63 -27.26
N LEU A 455 14.89 -17.66 -25.97
CA LEU A 455 15.71 -18.25 -24.89
C LEU A 455 15.57 -19.78 -24.74
N GLY A 456 14.79 -20.45 -25.59
CA GLY A 456 14.55 -21.91 -25.49
C GLY A 456 13.65 -22.29 -24.30
N GLU A 457 13.57 -23.58 -23.96
CA GLU A 457 12.87 -24.03 -22.73
C GLU A 457 13.59 -23.48 -21.50
N VAL A 458 13.14 -22.34 -21.01
CA VAL A 458 13.55 -21.80 -19.72
C VAL A 458 13.04 -22.78 -18.66
N SER A 459 13.95 -23.44 -17.94
CA SER A 459 13.65 -24.47 -16.95
C SER A 459 12.86 -23.98 -15.73
N GLN A 460 12.51 -22.70 -15.69
CA GLN A 460 11.71 -22.07 -14.63
C GLN A 460 10.65 -21.16 -15.25
N PRO A 461 9.45 -21.08 -14.65
CA PRO A 461 8.37 -20.25 -15.16
C PRO A 461 8.80 -18.78 -15.31
N VAL A 462 8.46 -18.20 -16.46
CA VAL A 462 8.55 -16.75 -16.71
C VAL A 462 7.29 -16.13 -16.12
N TYR A 463 7.45 -15.35 -15.05
CA TYR A 463 6.36 -14.63 -14.39
C TYR A 463 6.25 -13.18 -14.87
#